data_AF-A0A426XEN5-F1
#
_entry.id   AF-A0A426XEN5-F1
#
_cell.length_a   1.000
_cell.length_b   1.000
_cell.length_c   1.000
_cell.angle_alpha   90.00
_cell.angle_beta   90.00
_cell.angle_gamma   90.00
#
_symmetry.space_group_name_H-M   'P 1'
#
loop_
_entity.id
_entity.type
_entity.pdbx_description
1 polymer ?
#
loop_
_entity_poly.entity_id
_entity_poly.type
_entity_poly.pdbx_seq_one_letter_code
_entity_poly.pdbx_strand_id
1 'polypeptide(L)'
;MALSLSYSSSAAFTVVACPARSPPPRRLPSAVCFTRAVDTAPRAPLPCASSTYPPQPFVPEVAEAVESLYSEFRDVDNLVAHNSMRVLKAFQNAGVGSHVKPSLSEAHCFLINICHLLAAYFVSLAEDGGLDWDALSFAVRPHTKCALIQRSCGYSWRQSLSIADIERAIRGADLIAGSLIKNPGGTIAPCGGYVAGKRIWVEAAAARLSAPGLGVDCGSMTGDVRRALFQGLFLSPQMVGEAIKAVQLGGRERLISFCEAVQRSCPIGSYIKPTAGVTTGYASEV
;
A
#
# COMPACT_ATOMS: atom_id res chain seq x y z
N MET A 1 20.91 16.53 12.00
CA MET A 1 20.36 15.15 12.05
C MET A 1 19.65 14.94 10.72
N ALA A 2 20.22 14.15 9.80
CA ALA A 2 19.64 13.99 8.47
C ALA A 2 18.42 13.06 8.56
N LEU A 3 17.23 13.63 8.39
CA LEU A 3 15.98 12.88 8.25
C LEU A 3 15.92 12.30 6.83
N SER A 4 16.40 11.07 6.64
CA SER A 4 16.21 10.35 5.38
C SER A 4 14.76 9.86 5.28
N LEU A 5 13.90 10.61 4.60
CA LEU A 5 12.49 10.27 4.42
C LEU A 5 12.27 9.32 3.23
N SER A 6 12.67 8.05 3.34
CA SER A 6 12.28 7.02 2.35
C SER A 6 10.78 6.72 2.44
N TYR A 7 10.01 6.99 1.38
CA TYR A 7 8.55 6.81 1.33
C TYR A 7 8.20 5.32 1.20
N SER A 8 7.86 4.68 2.31
CA SER A 8 7.33 3.32 2.28
C SER A 8 6.15 3.15 3.21
N SER A 9 4.96 3.07 2.61
CA SER A 9 3.75 2.72 3.32
C SER A 9 3.77 1.22 3.69
N SER A 10 3.41 0.90 4.94
CA SER A 10 3.39 -0.42 5.60
C SER A 10 2.39 -1.43 5.02
N ALA A 11 2.12 -1.36 3.72
CA ALA A 11 1.35 -2.37 3.05
C ALA A 11 2.23 -3.61 2.83
N ALA A 12 2.16 -4.53 3.77
CA ALA A 12 2.64 -5.90 3.63
C ALA A 12 1.91 -6.54 2.45
N PHE A 13 2.49 -6.41 1.27
CA PHE A 13 2.12 -7.17 0.10
C PHE A 13 3.12 -8.29 -0.05
N THR A 14 2.59 -9.52 -0.12
CA THR A 14 3.39 -10.70 -0.46
C THR A 14 3.29 -10.90 -1.96
N VAL A 15 4.43 -10.89 -2.62
CA VAL A 15 4.53 -11.25 -4.03
C VAL A 15 4.87 -12.72 -4.12
N VAL A 16 4.08 -13.48 -4.87
CA VAL A 16 4.37 -14.86 -5.24
C VAL A 16 4.92 -14.86 -6.66
N ALA A 17 6.07 -15.51 -6.85
CA ALA A 17 6.63 -15.80 -8.16
C ALA A 17 6.96 -17.29 -8.27
N CYS A 18 6.51 -17.92 -9.35
CA CYS A 18 6.86 -19.28 -9.75
C CYS A 18 8.01 -19.21 -10.77
N PRO A 19 9.14 -19.91 -10.55
CA PRO A 19 10.20 -19.97 -11.56
C PRO A 19 9.67 -20.61 -12.86
N ALA A 20 9.90 -19.93 -13.97
CA ALA A 20 9.01 -19.88 -15.14
C ALA A 20 8.99 -21.10 -16.08
N ARG A 21 7.92 -21.17 -16.91
CA ARG A 21 8.06 -21.34 -18.38
C ARG A 21 7.70 -20.02 -19.06
N SER A 22 8.56 -19.55 -19.94
CA SER A 22 8.52 -18.24 -20.61
C SER A 22 7.55 -18.16 -21.79
N PRO A 23 6.73 -17.10 -21.92
CA PRO A 23 6.15 -16.67 -23.20
C PRO A 23 6.89 -15.45 -23.80
N PRO A 24 6.76 -15.20 -25.12
CA PRO A 24 7.60 -14.26 -25.87
C PRO A 24 7.25 -12.78 -25.64
N PRO A 25 8.16 -11.84 -25.99
CA PRO A 25 8.00 -10.41 -25.71
C PRO A 25 6.91 -9.78 -26.58
N ARG A 26 6.03 -8.96 -25.97
CA ARG A 26 5.10 -8.08 -26.69
C ARG A 26 5.68 -6.68 -26.80
N ARG A 27 5.67 -6.12 -28.02
CA ARG A 27 5.98 -4.71 -28.30
C ARG A 27 4.80 -3.83 -27.86
N LEU A 28 5.10 -2.74 -27.16
CA LEU A 28 4.19 -1.63 -26.91
C LEU A 28 4.22 -0.65 -28.10
N PRO A 29 3.08 -0.08 -28.52
CA PRO A 29 3.07 0.98 -29.54
C PRO A 29 3.49 2.34 -28.94
N SER A 30 4.07 3.16 -29.81
CA SER A 30 4.60 4.50 -29.56
C SER A 30 3.55 5.51 -29.09
N ALA A 31 3.94 6.36 -28.14
CA ALA A 31 3.16 7.49 -27.65
C ALA A 31 2.90 8.52 -28.76
N VAL A 32 1.64 8.97 -28.87
CA VAL A 32 1.25 10.14 -29.68
C VAL A 32 1.25 11.35 -28.75
N CYS A 33 2.07 12.34 -29.08
CA CYS A 33 2.20 13.61 -28.38
C CYS A 33 1.10 14.57 -28.87
N PHE A 34 0.24 15.04 -27.96
CA PHE A 34 -0.65 16.17 -28.23
C PHE A 34 -0.26 17.33 -27.30
N THR A 35 0.48 18.30 -27.85
CA THR A 35 0.68 19.61 -27.22
C THR A 35 -0.48 20.52 -27.61
N ARG A 36 -1.27 20.96 -26.64
CA ARG A 36 -2.21 22.08 -26.83
C ARG A 36 -1.86 23.15 -25.79
N ALA A 37 -1.43 24.31 -26.28
CA ALA A 37 -1.14 25.49 -25.48
C ALA A 37 -2.43 25.98 -24.80
N VAL A 38 -2.34 26.31 -23.51
CA VAL A 38 -3.40 27.00 -22.77
C VAL A 38 -2.91 28.42 -22.51
N ASP A 39 -3.57 29.40 -23.14
CA ASP A 39 -3.34 30.82 -22.91
C ASP A 39 -3.64 31.18 -21.45
N THR A 40 -2.64 31.70 -20.74
CA THR A 40 -2.78 32.25 -19.39
C THR A 40 -2.89 33.77 -19.46
N ALA A 41 -4.11 34.30 -19.39
CA ALA A 41 -4.32 35.72 -19.06
C ALA A 41 -4.26 35.90 -17.53
N PRO A 42 -3.63 36.98 -17.02
CA PRO A 42 -3.50 37.20 -15.58
C PRO A 42 -4.84 37.64 -14.97
N ARG A 43 -5.38 36.86 -14.02
CA ARG A 43 -6.51 37.29 -13.18
C ARG A 43 -6.00 38.11 -12.00
N ALA A 44 -6.58 39.29 -11.80
CA ALA A 44 -6.32 40.14 -10.64
C ALA A 44 -6.71 39.41 -9.33
N PRO A 45 -5.96 39.58 -8.23
CA PRO A 45 -6.28 38.95 -6.97
C PRO A 45 -7.49 39.64 -6.32
N LEU A 46 -8.45 38.83 -5.87
CA LEU A 46 -9.57 39.30 -5.04
C LEU A 46 -9.05 39.69 -3.64
N PRO A 47 -9.59 40.74 -3.01
CA PRO A 47 -9.13 41.18 -1.71
C PRO A 47 -9.56 40.17 -0.64
N CYS A 48 -8.59 39.55 0.02
CA CYS A 48 -8.83 38.63 1.14
C CYS A 48 -9.08 39.44 2.42
N ALA A 49 -10.23 39.20 3.05
CA ALA A 49 -10.57 39.72 4.36
C ALA A 49 -9.53 39.28 5.42
N SER A 50 -9.24 40.15 6.38
CA SER A 50 -8.26 39.93 7.45
C SER A 50 -8.61 38.69 8.29
N SER A 51 -7.87 37.61 8.05
CA SER A 51 -7.93 36.35 8.79
C SER A 51 -7.35 36.53 10.20
N THR A 52 -8.14 36.23 11.23
CA THR A 52 -7.75 36.22 12.66
C THR A 52 -6.91 35.01 13.07
N TYR A 53 -6.46 34.20 12.11
CA TYR A 53 -5.65 33.01 12.39
C TYR A 53 -4.16 33.37 12.45
N PRO A 54 -3.38 32.69 13.31
CA PRO A 54 -1.93 32.83 13.27
C PRO A 54 -1.42 32.52 11.85
N PRO A 55 -0.38 33.23 11.38
CA PRO A 55 0.11 33.11 10.01
C PRO A 55 0.63 31.69 9.67
N GLN A 56 0.95 30.90 10.69
CA GLN A 56 1.41 29.51 10.58
C GLN A 56 0.72 28.67 11.67
N PRO A 57 0.18 27.48 11.36
CA PRO A 57 -0.49 26.60 12.32
C PRO A 57 0.48 25.84 13.23
N PHE A 58 1.79 25.93 12.98
CA PHE A 58 2.83 25.18 13.65
C PHE A 58 3.80 26.08 14.41
N VAL A 59 4.48 25.50 15.41
CA VAL A 59 5.64 26.14 16.06
C VAL A 59 6.76 26.35 15.01
N PRO A 60 7.62 27.38 15.17
CA PRO A 60 8.60 27.76 14.15
C PRO A 60 9.48 26.60 13.65
N GLU A 61 9.91 25.71 14.55
CA GLU A 61 10.75 24.56 14.23
C GLU A 61 10.05 23.56 13.30
N VAL A 62 8.74 23.39 13.48
CA VAL A 62 7.92 22.52 12.63
C VAL A 62 7.64 23.20 11.30
N ALA A 63 7.38 24.51 11.29
CA ALA A 63 7.20 25.25 10.05
C ALA A 63 8.46 25.18 9.16
N GLU A 64 9.64 25.40 9.73
CA GLU A 64 10.92 25.26 9.01
C GLU A 64 11.13 23.84 8.47
N ALA A 65 10.81 22.81 9.27
CA ALA A 65 10.91 21.43 8.83
C ALA A 65 9.96 21.13 7.65
N VAL A 66 8.70 21.61 7.72
CA VAL A 66 7.73 21.43 6.63
C VAL A 66 8.20 22.12 5.34
N GLU A 67 8.68 23.35 5.43
CA GLU A 67 9.23 24.07 4.28
C GLU A 67 10.46 23.35 3.68
N SER A 68 11.33 22.78 4.52
CA SER A 68 12.51 22.05 4.06
C SER A 68 12.18 20.77 3.26
N LEU A 69 10.95 20.24 3.41
CA LEU A 69 10.48 19.00 2.78
C LEU A 69 9.52 19.25 1.60
N TYR A 70 9.41 20.51 1.16
CA TYR A 70 8.42 20.92 0.18
C TYR A 70 8.58 20.21 -1.17
N SER A 71 9.81 19.94 -1.61
CA SER A 71 10.09 19.16 -2.83
C SER A 71 9.54 17.74 -2.75
N GLU A 72 9.73 17.09 -1.62
CA GLU A 72 9.31 15.72 -1.37
C GLU A 72 7.79 15.62 -1.29
N PHE A 73 7.13 16.59 -0.65
CA PHE A 73 5.66 16.67 -0.65
C PHE A 73 5.11 16.86 -2.06
N ARG A 74 5.74 17.71 -2.87
CA ARG A 74 5.35 17.90 -4.27
C ARG A 74 5.48 16.63 -5.09
N ASP A 75 6.53 15.84 -4.88
CA ASP A 75 6.70 14.54 -5.55
C ASP A 75 5.62 13.54 -5.13
N VAL A 76 5.24 13.53 -3.86
CA VAL A 76 4.12 12.72 -3.36
C VAL A 76 2.81 13.16 -4.01
N ASP A 77 2.51 14.46 -4.09
CA ASP A 77 1.30 14.99 -4.72
C ASP A 77 1.20 14.59 -6.21
N ASN A 78 2.33 14.68 -6.94
CA ASN A 78 2.41 14.23 -8.32
C ASN A 78 2.09 12.74 -8.46
N LEU A 79 2.61 11.91 -7.53
CA LEU A 79 2.36 10.48 -7.51
C LEU A 79 0.91 10.15 -7.15
N VAL A 80 0.31 10.90 -6.22
CA VAL A 80 -1.11 10.80 -5.86
C VAL A 80 -1.97 11.10 -7.08
N ALA A 81 -1.72 12.21 -7.79
CA ALA A 81 -2.46 12.58 -9.00
C ALA A 81 -2.36 11.50 -10.09
N HIS A 82 -1.16 10.98 -10.34
CA HIS A 82 -0.95 9.92 -11.31
C HIS A 82 -1.70 8.62 -10.95
N ASN A 83 -1.65 8.20 -9.68
CA ASN A 83 -2.34 6.99 -9.25
C ASN A 83 -3.86 7.16 -9.21
N SER A 84 -4.37 8.33 -8.82
CA SER A 84 -5.79 8.67 -8.92
C SER A 84 -6.30 8.56 -10.37
N MET A 85 -5.52 9.04 -11.34
CA MET A 85 -5.86 8.90 -12.77
C MET A 85 -5.91 7.44 -13.22
N ARG A 86 -4.97 6.59 -12.75
CA ARG A 86 -4.97 5.15 -13.05
C ARG A 86 -6.21 4.46 -12.50
N VAL A 87 -6.59 4.76 -11.27
CA VAL A 87 -7.79 4.19 -10.64
C VAL A 87 -9.04 4.66 -11.36
N LEU A 88 -9.15 5.96 -11.67
CA LEU A 88 -10.25 6.50 -12.46
C LEU A 88 -10.41 5.78 -13.80
N LYS A 89 -9.31 5.61 -14.55
CA LYS A 89 -9.33 4.91 -15.84
C LYS A 89 -9.74 3.44 -15.69
N ALA A 90 -9.29 2.76 -14.63
CA ALA A 90 -9.71 1.40 -14.34
C ALA A 90 -11.23 1.31 -14.07
N PHE A 91 -11.78 2.26 -13.31
CA PHE A 91 -13.22 2.33 -13.02
C PHE A 91 -14.04 2.59 -14.29
N GLN A 92 -13.57 3.50 -15.15
CA GLN A 92 -14.20 3.79 -16.44
C GLN A 92 -14.19 2.57 -17.37
N ASN A 93 -13.04 1.91 -17.51
CA ASN A 93 -12.89 0.72 -18.35
C ASN A 93 -13.78 -0.44 -17.87
N ALA A 94 -13.96 -0.57 -16.56
CA ALA A 94 -14.81 -1.60 -15.97
C ALA A 94 -16.29 -1.22 -15.90
N GLY A 95 -16.67 -0.01 -16.35
CA GLY A 95 -18.07 0.44 -16.36
C GLY A 95 -18.70 0.55 -14.98
N VAL A 96 -17.93 0.96 -13.95
CA VAL A 96 -18.46 1.14 -12.59
C VAL A 96 -19.51 2.27 -12.59
N GLY A 97 -20.76 1.94 -12.21
CA GLY A 97 -21.86 2.90 -12.11
C GLY A 97 -22.73 2.68 -10.87
N SER A 98 -23.70 3.54 -10.61
CA SER A 98 -24.62 3.39 -9.45
C SER A 98 -25.44 2.09 -9.48
N HIS A 99 -25.68 1.55 -10.68
CA HIS A 99 -26.49 0.36 -10.91
C HIS A 99 -25.66 -0.87 -11.31
N VAL A 100 -24.39 -0.98 -10.88
CA VAL A 100 -23.44 -2.04 -11.32
C VAL A 100 -24.16 -3.37 -11.60
N LYS A 101 -24.32 -3.69 -12.89
CA LYS A 101 -24.66 -5.04 -13.35
C LYS A 101 -23.48 -5.95 -13.02
N PRO A 102 -23.72 -7.21 -12.63
CA PRO A 102 -22.73 -8.09 -11.99
C PRO A 102 -21.71 -8.65 -12.99
N SER A 103 -20.86 -7.81 -13.58
CA SER A 103 -19.82 -8.25 -14.51
C SER A 103 -18.51 -7.47 -14.36
N LEU A 104 -18.11 -7.15 -13.13
CA LEU A 104 -16.69 -6.93 -12.81
C LEU A 104 -16.04 -8.30 -12.59
N SER A 105 -15.91 -9.08 -13.66
CA SER A 105 -15.24 -10.38 -13.68
C SER A 105 -13.70 -10.28 -13.67
N GLU A 106 -13.14 -9.09 -13.44
CA GLU A 106 -11.70 -8.85 -13.59
C GLU A 106 -11.05 -8.12 -12.40
N ALA A 107 -11.82 -7.65 -11.42
CA ALA A 107 -11.32 -7.10 -10.16
C ALA A 107 -11.88 -7.90 -8.99
N HIS A 108 -11.37 -9.11 -8.80
CA HIS A 108 -11.82 -9.97 -7.73
C HIS A 108 -11.12 -9.59 -6.41
N CYS A 109 -11.80 -8.79 -5.59
CA CYS A 109 -11.42 -8.57 -4.19
C CYS A 109 -11.93 -9.73 -3.34
N PHE A 110 -11.03 -10.45 -2.67
CA PHE A 110 -11.36 -11.62 -1.86
C PHE A 110 -10.95 -11.41 -0.40
N LEU A 111 -11.88 -11.66 0.52
CA LEU A 111 -11.57 -11.84 1.95
C LEU A 111 -10.75 -13.13 2.13
N ILE A 112 -9.43 -13.04 2.11
CA ILE A 112 -8.54 -14.19 2.23
C ILE A 112 -7.98 -14.27 3.64
N ASN A 113 -8.40 -15.31 4.38
CA ASN A 113 -7.75 -15.74 5.61
C ASN A 113 -6.86 -16.96 5.26
N ILE A 114 -5.59 -16.72 4.92
CA ILE A 114 -4.63 -17.81 4.69
C ILE A 114 -3.81 -17.98 5.97
N CYS A 115 -4.07 -19.07 6.68
CA CYS A 115 -3.18 -19.60 7.71
C CYS A 115 -2.87 -21.05 7.36
N HIS A 116 -1.73 -21.31 6.72
CA HIS A 116 -1.08 -22.61 6.76
C HIS A 116 0.43 -22.45 6.53
N LEU A 117 1.20 -22.90 7.51
CA LEU A 117 2.66 -23.02 7.43
C LEU A 117 3.02 -24.13 6.44
N LEU A 118 3.56 -23.75 5.28
CA LEU A 118 4.43 -24.61 4.49
C LEU A 118 5.86 -24.44 5.02
N ALA A 119 6.67 -25.50 4.96
CA ALA A 119 8.10 -25.40 5.20
C ALA A 119 8.71 -24.39 4.21
N ALA A 120 9.05 -23.21 4.71
CA ALA A 120 9.64 -22.13 3.94
C ALA A 120 11.15 -22.10 4.19
N TYR A 121 11.93 -22.11 3.13
CA TYR A 121 13.35 -21.77 3.20
C TYR A 121 13.46 -20.25 3.17
N PHE A 122 13.94 -19.65 4.26
CA PHE A 122 14.10 -18.21 4.37
C PHE A 122 15.49 -17.79 3.93
N VAL A 123 15.56 -16.85 3.00
CA VAL A 123 16.80 -16.15 2.64
C VAL A 123 16.82 -14.86 3.42
N SER A 124 17.83 -14.70 4.27
CA SER A 124 18.06 -13.45 4.99
C SER A 124 18.37 -12.32 4.01
N LEU A 125 18.04 -11.09 4.41
CA LEU A 125 18.47 -9.90 3.69
C LEU A 125 19.97 -9.68 3.91
N ALA A 126 20.61 -8.98 2.98
CA ALA A 126 21.99 -8.54 3.13
C ALA A 126 22.12 -7.52 4.29
N GLU A 127 23.34 -7.27 4.75
CA GLU A 127 23.60 -6.36 5.88
C GLU A 127 23.11 -4.92 5.63
N ASP A 128 23.07 -4.50 4.37
CA ASP A 128 22.53 -3.20 3.95
C ASP A 128 20.99 -3.14 3.95
N GLY A 129 20.32 -4.26 4.31
CA GLY A 129 18.88 -4.42 4.29
C GLY A 129 18.29 -4.73 2.91
N GLY A 130 19.13 -4.87 1.88
CA GLY A 130 18.77 -5.25 0.52
C GLY A 130 18.69 -6.76 0.31
N LEU A 131 18.50 -7.17 -0.94
CA LEU A 131 18.43 -8.58 -1.33
C LEU A 131 19.85 -9.19 -1.39
N ASP A 132 20.05 -10.32 -0.71
CA ASP A 132 21.26 -11.12 -0.82
C ASP A 132 21.23 -11.97 -2.10
N TRP A 133 21.90 -11.48 -3.14
CA TRP A 133 21.90 -12.09 -4.48
C TRP A 133 22.62 -13.44 -4.51
N ASP A 134 23.69 -13.59 -3.74
CA ASP A 134 24.45 -14.83 -3.68
C ASP A 134 23.59 -15.91 -3.03
N ALA A 135 23.01 -15.62 -1.86
CA ALA A 135 22.11 -16.55 -1.18
C ALA A 135 20.85 -16.87 -2.00
N LEU A 136 20.26 -15.89 -2.69
CA LEU A 136 19.12 -16.12 -3.58
C LEU A 136 19.46 -17.07 -4.74
N SER A 137 20.66 -16.97 -5.31
CA SER A 137 21.10 -17.83 -6.42
C SER A 137 21.19 -19.31 -6.02
N PHE A 138 21.54 -19.59 -4.75
CA PHE A 138 21.60 -20.95 -4.21
C PHE A 138 20.25 -21.46 -3.67
N ALA A 139 19.35 -20.55 -3.28
CA ALA A 139 18.06 -20.88 -2.70
C ALA A 139 17.04 -21.37 -3.73
N VAL A 140 17.06 -20.82 -4.94
CA VAL A 140 16.14 -21.21 -6.02
C VAL A 140 16.67 -22.47 -6.71
N ARG A 141 15.98 -23.59 -6.51
CA ARG A 141 16.33 -24.90 -7.07
C ARG A 141 15.27 -25.36 -8.07
N PRO A 142 15.55 -26.38 -8.91
CA PRO A 142 14.57 -26.89 -9.89
C PRO A 142 13.23 -27.34 -9.28
N HIS A 143 13.20 -27.74 -8.00
CA HIS A 143 11.98 -28.13 -7.29
C HIS A 143 11.25 -26.96 -6.59
N THR A 144 11.83 -25.74 -6.59
CA THR A 144 11.24 -24.57 -5.94
C THR A 144 10.01 -24.14 -6.72
N LYS A 145 8.82 -24.40 -6.17
CA LYS A 145 7.55 -24.12 -6.85
C LYS A 145 7.05 -22.70 -6.64
N CYS A 146 7.46 -22.06 -5.55
CA CYS A 146 6.94 -20.78 -5.10
C CYS A 146 8.06 -20.02 -4.38
N ALA A 147 8.22 -18.74 -4.71
CA ALA A 147 9.03 -17.80 -3.97
C ALA A 147 8.10 -16.70 -3.41
N LEU A 148 8.30 -16.34 -2.14
CA LEU A 148 7.56 -15.28 -1.46
C LEU A 148 8.48 -14.08 -1.25
N ILE A 149 8.03 -12.90 -1.67
CA ILE A 149 8.73 -11.63 -1.41
C ILE A 149 7.84 -10.78 -0.52
N GLN A 150 8.31 -10.49 0.69
CA GLN A 150 7.69 -9.52 1.57
C GLN A 150 8.22 -8.13 1.24
N ARG A 151 7.38 -7.27 0.65
CA ARG A 151 7.80 -5.91 0.28
C ARG A 151 8.07 -5.02 1.49
N SER A 152 7.13 -4.92 2.42
CA SER A 152 7.22 -4.02 3.57
C SER A 152 8.29 -4.46 4.57
N CYS A 153 9.00 -3.50 5.17
CA CYS A 153 9.96 -3.77 6.25
C CYS A 153 9.31 -4.36 7.52
N GLY A 154 8.00 -4.15 7.72
CA GLY A 154 7.30 -4.59 8.92
C GLY A 154 7.86 -3.86 10.14
N TYR A 155 8.26 -4.61 11.17
CA TYR A 155 8.92 -4.07 12.37
C TYR A 155 10.45 -4.02 12.26
N SER A 156 11.03 -4.49 11.16
CA SER A 156 12.48 -4.46 10.99
C SER A 156 12.98 -3.06 10.66
N TRP A 157 14.11 -2.69 11.24
CA TRP A 157 14.76 -1.40 11.00
C TRP A 157 15.54 -1.39 9.67
N ARG A 158 14.80 -1.46 8.57
CA ARG A 158 15.31 -1.38 7.19
C ARG A 158 14.35 -0.61 6.32
N GLN A 159 14.80 -0.19 5.15
CA GLN A 159 13.89 0.27 4.11
C GLN A 159 13.06 -0.90 3.57
N SER A 160 11.80 -0.65 3.23
CA SER A 160 11.04 -1.62 2.45
C SER A 160 11.62 -1.73 1.05
N LEU A 161 11.48 -2.92 0.45
CA LEU A 161 11.97 -3.16 -0.91
C LEU A 161 11.23 -2.24 -1.90
N SER A 162 11.99 -1.55 -2.74
CA SER A 162 11.45 -0.74 -3.82
C SER A 162 10.88 -1.62 -4.93
N ILE A 163 10.08 -1.04 -5.82
CA ILE A 163 9.61 -1.77 -7.01
C ILE A 163 10.80 -2.18 -7.89
N ALA A 164 11.83 -1.34 -7.99
CA ALA A 164 13.04 -1.65 -8.73
C ALA A 164 13.80 -2.85 -8.14
N ASP A 165 13.88 -2.97 -6.81
CA ASP A 165 14.51 -4.14 -6.16
C ASP A 165 13.76 -5.43 -6.48
N ILE A 166 12.43 -5.38 -6.47
CA ILE A 166 11.58 -6.52 -6.81
C ILE A 166 11.72 -6.87 -8.29
N GLU A 167 11.72 -5.89 -9.19
CA GLU A 167 11.88 -6.12 -10.65
C GLU A 167 13.25 -6.68 -11.03
N ARG A 168 14.29 -6.40 -10.23
CA ARG A 168 15.60 -7.05 -10.38
C ARG A 168 15.55 -8.54 -10.02
N ALA A 169 14.76 -8.91 -9.02
CA ALA A 169 14.62 -10.28 -8.56
C ALA A 169 13.68 -11.11 -9.46
N ILE A 170 12.60 -10.51 -9.95
CA ILE A 170 11.58 -11.19 -10.73
C ILE A 170 11.14 -10.36 -11.94
N ARG A 171 10.85 -11.02 -13.06
CA ARG A 171 10.35 -10.36 -14.29
C ARG A 171 8.87 -9.91 -14.20
N GLY A 172 8.21 -10.21 -13.09
CA GLY A 172 6.81 -9.89 -12.83
C GLY A 172 6.23 -10.79 -11.75
N ALA A 173 5.38 -10.21 -10.91
CA ALA A 173 4.63 -10.95 -9.89
C ALA A 173 3.59 -11.87 -10.54
N ASP A 174 3.53 -13.13 -10.13
CA ASP A 174 2.49 -14.06 -10.58
C ASP A 174 1.20 -13.88 -9.79
N LEU A 175 1.32 -13.55 -8.51
CA LEU A 175 0.22 -13.22 -7.61
C LEU A 175 0.69 -12.21 -6.57
N ILE A 176 -0.14 -11.24 -6.24
CA ILE A 176 0.02 -10.34 -5.10
C ILE A 176 -1.20 -10.48 -4.19
N ALA A 177 -0.99 -10.33 -2.88
CA ALA A 177 -2.06 -10.35 -1.89
C ALA A 177 -1.88 -9.24 -0.86
N GLY A 178 -2.99 -8.73 -0.32
CA GLY A 178 -2.97 -7.72 0.73
C GLY A 178 -4.30 -7.53 1.42
N SER A 179 -4.34 -6.57 2.35
CA SER A 179 -5.53 -6.25 3.14
C SER A 179 -6.20 -4.96 2.65
N LEU A 180 -7.55 -4.95 2.63
CA LEU A 180 -8.36 -3.79 2.29
C LEU A 180 -8.53 -2.83 3.47
N ILE A 181 -8.35 -3.26 4.73
CA ILE A 181 -8.32 -2.30 5.85
C ILE A 181 -7.02 -1.49 5.93
N LYS A 182 -6.13 -1.67 4.95
CA LYS A 182 -4.90 -0.89 4.76
C LYS A 182 -5.07 0.06 3.58
N ASN A 183 -3.96 0.39 2.91
CA ASN A 183 -3.89 1.32 1.80
C ASN A 183 -5.04 1.20 0.79
N PRO A 184 -5.30 0.01 0.19
CA PRO A 184 -6.20 -0.05 -0.96
C PRO A 184 -7.67 0.11 -0.60
N GLY A 185 -8.06 0.06 0.68
CA GLY A 185 -9.41 0.40 1.09
C GLY A 185 -9.60 1.84 1.53
N GLY A 186 -8.55 2.67 1.45
CA GLY A 186 -8.62 4.11 1.58
C GLY A 186 -9.39 4.57 2.82
N THR A 187 -9.16 3.93 3.96
CA THR A 187 -9.82 4.17 5.28
C THR A 187 -11.34 4.00 5.31
N ILE A 188 -11.97 3.59 4.21
CA ILE A 188 -13.42 3.37 4.08
C ILE A 188 -13.78 1.88 4.12
N ALA A 189 -12.92 1.01 3.58
CA ALA A 189 -13.20 -0.43 3.57
C ALA A 189 -13.30 -0.97 5.00
N PRO A 190 -14.44 -1.55 5.40
CA PRO A 190 -14.64 -1.98 6.79
C PRO A 190 -13.88 -3.26 7.13
N CYS A 191 -13.60 -4.10 6.12
CA CYS A 191 -12.88 -5.34 6.26
C CYS A 191 -12.32 -5.80 4.91
N GLY A 192 -11.54 -6.89 4.95
CA GLY A 192 -11.26 -7.72 3.79
C GLY A 192 -9.84 -7.69 3.27
N GLY A 193 -9.65 -8.42 2.17
CA GLY A 193 -8.39 -8.59 1.50
C GLY A 193 -8.55 -8.58 -0.02
N TYR A 194 -7.44 -8.73 -0.72
CA TYR A 194 -7.45 -8.89 -2.16
C TYR A 194 -6.33 -9.84 -2.59
N VAL A 195 -6.55 -10.49 -3.72
CA VAL A 195 -5.49 -11.08 -4.55
C VAL A 195 -5.61 -10.54 -5.96
N ALA A 196 -4.47 -10.30 -6.60
CA ALA A 196 -4.39 -9.88 -7.99
C ALA A 196 -3.22 -10.59 -8.66
N GLY A 197 -3.36 -11.01 -9.91
CA GLY A 197 -2.30 -11.73 -10.61
C GLY A 197 -2.80 -12.54 -11.78
N LYS A 198 -2.02 -13.54 -12.18
CA LYS A 198 -2.38 -14.45 -13.27
C LYS A 198 -3.63 -15.24 -12.89
N ARG A 199 -4.56 -15.35 -13.85
CA ARG A 199 -5.87 -16.01 -13.69
C ARG A 199 -5.79 -17.36 -12.97
N ILE A 200 -4.89 -18.24 -13.39
CA ILE A 200 -4.72 -19.58 -12.79
C ILE A 200 -4.44 -19.55 -11.29
N TRP A 201 -3.68 -18.56 -10.81
CA TRP A 201 -3.33 -18.44 -9.39
C TRP A 201 -4.42 -17.75 -8.59
N VAL A 202 -5.13 -16.80 -9.20
CA VAL A 202 -6.32 -16.18 -8.61
C VAL A 202 -7.43 -17.21 -8.44
N GLU A 203 -7.69 -18.04 -9.44
CA GLU A 203 -8.66 -19.14 -9.38
C GLU A 203 -8.29 -20.17 -8.32
N ALA A 204 -7.00 -20.53 -8.21
CA ALA A 204 -6.52 -21.43 -7.16
C ALA A 204 -6.71 -20.84 -5.76
N ALA A 205 -6.42 -19.54 -5.57
CA ALA A 205 -6.66 -18.84 -4.31
C ALA A 205 -8.16 -18.79 -3.96
N ALA A 206 -9.02 -18.52 -4.95
CA ALA A 206 -10.47 -18.51 -4.76
C ALA A 206 -11.01 -19.89 -4.38
N ALA A 207 -10.60 -20.95 -5.08
CA ALA A 207 -10.98 -22.32 -4.76
C ALA A 207 -10.51 -22.75 -3.35
N ARG A 208 -9.38 -22.20 -2.87
CA ARG A 208 -8.91 -22.42 -1.50
C ARG A 208 -9.74 -21.66 -0.46
N LEU A 209 -10.19 -20.44 -0.79
CA LEU A 209 -11.03 -19.63 0.09
C LEU A 209 -12.44 -20.19 0.24
N SER A 210 -13.04 -20.62 -0.87
CA SER A 210 -14.39 -21.19 -0.91
C SER A 210 -14.33 -22.72 -0.82
N ALA A 211 -14.50 -23.40 -1.95
CA ALA A 211 -14.30 -24.82 -2.10
C ALA A 211 -13.88 -25.14 -3.55
N PRO A 212 -13.16 -26.26 -3.78
CA PRO A 212 -12.91 -26.76 -5.12
C PRO A 212 -14.22 -26.89 -5.92
N GLY A 213 -14.25 -26.32 -7.13
CA GLY A 213 -15.43 -26.33 -8.01
C GLY A 213 -16.39 -25.14 -7.84
N LEU A 214 -16.36 -24.42 -6.70
CA LEU A 214 -17.14 -23.18 -6.53
C LEU A 214 -16.37 -21.93 -6.98
N GLY A 215 -15.06 -21.89 -6.71
CA GLY A 215 -14.19 -20.81 -7.15
C GLY A 215 -14.69 -19.42 -6.74
N VAL A 216 -14.88 -18.56 -7.75
CA VAL A 216 -15.28 -17.15 -7.62
C VAL A 216 -16.78 -16.91 -7.81
N ASP A 217 -17.51 -17.94 -8.24
CA ASP A 217 -18.89 -17.82 -8.70
C ASP A 217 -19.89 -17.73 -7.53
N CYS A 218 -19.43 -18.06 -6.33
CA CYS A 218 -20.21 -18.07 -5.11
C CYS A 218 -19.64 -17.10 -4.07
N GLY A 219 -20.52 -16.28 -3.49
CA GLY A 219 -20.17 -15.33 -2.43
C GLY A 219 -21.21 -14.22 -2.34
N SER A 220 -21.83 -14.07 -1.16
CA SER A 220 -22.75 -12.96 -0.93
C SER A 220 -22.01 -11.76 -0.37
N MET A 221 -22.16 -10.61 -1.02
CA MET A 221 -21.69 -9.33 -0.50
C MET A 221 -22.84 -8.34 -0.51
N THR A 222 -23.12 -7.75 0.65
CA THR A 222 -24.15 -6.71 0.78
C THR A 222 -23.78 -5.49 -0.06
N GLY A 223 -24.80 -4.79 -0.57
CA GLY A 223 -24.62 -3.62 -1.42
C GLY A 223 -23.78 -2.52 -0.75
N ASP A 224 -23.99 -2.30 0.55
CA ASP A 224 -23.28 -1.26 1.31
C ASP A 224 -21.78 -1.54 1.44
N VAL A 225 -21.41 -2.80 1.71
CA VAL A 225 -20.01 -3.21 1.80
C VAL A 225 -19.37 -3.09 0.42
N ARG A 226 -20.04 -3.54 -0.65
CA ARG A 226 -19.56 -3.39 -2.03
C ARG A 226 -19.25 -1.93 -2.33
N ARG A 227 -20.20 -1.03 -2.05
CA ARG A 227 -20.04 0.42 -2.27
C ARG A 227 -18.84 0.96 -1.50
N ALA A 228 -18.68 0.59 -0.23
CA ALA A 228 -17.56 1.02 0.60
C ALA A 228 -16.21 0.55 0.05
N LEU A 229 -16.12 -0.68 -0.47
CA LEU A 229 -14.90 -1.19 -1.10
C LEU A 229 -14.51 -0.40 -2.35
N PHE A 230 -15.48 -0.11 -3.24
CA PHE A 230 -15.21 0.68 -4.45
C PHE A 230 -14.86 2.14 -4.11
N GLN A 231 -15.57 2.75 -3.17
CA GLN A 231 -15.26 4.10 -2.71
C GLN A 231 -13.87 4.17 -2.08
N GLY A 232 -13.54 3.22 -1.21
CA GLY A 232 -12.24 3.10 -0.57
C GLY A 232 -11.11 2.94 -1.59
N LEU A 233 -11.30 2.07 -2.58
CA LEU A 233 -10.32 1.88 -3.66
C LEU A 233 -10.12 3.16 -4.48
N PHE A 234 -11.19 3.88 -4.80
CA PHE A 234 -11.12 5.15 -5.53
C PHE A 234 -10.35 6.22 -4.75
N LEU A 235 -10.59 6.33 -3.44
CA LEU A 235 -9.93 7.31 -2.56
C LEU A 235 -8.53 6.87 -2.09
N SER A 236 -8.17 5.60 -2.29
CA SER A 236 -6.94 5.03 -1.76
C SER A 236 -5.66 5.80 -2.11
N PRO A 237 -5.46 6.35 -3.33
CA PRO A 237 -4.23 7.08 -3.63
C PRO A 237 -4.05 8.31 -2.74
N GLN A 238 -5.12 9.07 -2.52
CA GLN A 238 -5.10 10.26 -1.66
C GLN A 238 -4.78 9.86 -0.21
N MET A 239 -5.47 8.85 0.32
CA MET A 239 -5.30 8.43 1.72
C MET A 239 -3.91 7.87 1.99
N VAL A 240 -3.28 7.26 0.99
CA VAL A 240 -1.89 6.77 1.10
C VAL A 240 -0.89 7.92 1.10
N GLY A 241 -1.18 9.00 0.37
CA GLY A 241 -0.38 10.24 0.34
C GLY A 241 -0.13 10.84 1.73
N GLU A 242 -1.12 10.71 2.61
CA GLU A 242 -1.14 11.29 3.97
C GLU A 242 -0.55 10.37 5.06
N ALA A 243 -0.04 9.19 4.70
CA ALA A 243 0.37 8.20 5.69
C ALA A 243 1.71 8.53 6.40
N ILE A 244 1.71 8.45 7.73
CA ILE A 244 2.84 8.75 8.61
C ILE A 244 3.83 7.57 8.73
N LYS A 245 5.11 7.87 9.01
CA LYS A 245 6.24 6.92 9.16
C LYS A 245 6.65 6.65 10.61
N ALA A 246 7.55 5.70 10.78
CA ALA A 246 8.18 5.39 12.07
C ALA A 246 9.20 6.46 12.50
N VAL A 247 9.35 6.65 13.81
CA VAL A 247 10.32 7.55 14.44
C VAL A 247 11.01 6.82 15.59
N GLN A 248 12.33 6.97 15.72
CA GLN A 248 13.10 6.45 16.85
C GLN A 248 13.18 7.51 17.96
N LEU A 249 12.57 7.23 19.11
CA LEU A 249 12.47 8.19 20.22
C LEU A 249 13.59 8.06 21.27
N GLY A 250 14.37 6.99 21.21
CA GLY A 250 15.59 6.80 22.01
C GLY A 250 15.39 6.51 23.51
N GLY A 251 14.15 6.34 23.99
CA GLY A 251 13.87 6.00 25.38
C GLY A 251 12.44 5.55 25.63
N ARG A 252 12.27 4.64 26.60
CA ARG A 252 10.97 4.06 26.98
C ARG A 252 9.95 5.12 27.39
N GLU A 253 10.35 6.05 28.25
CA GLU A 253 9.44 7.10 28.73
C GLU A 253 8.97 8.00 27.59
N ARG A 254 9.88 8.41 26.70
CA ARG A 254 9.53 9.19 25.50
C ARG A 254 8.58 8.44 24.59
N LEU A 255 8.78 7.13 24.40
CA LEU A 255 7.89 6.29 23.62
C LEU A 255 6.49 6.23 24.25
N ILE A 256 6.38 5.94 25.54
CA ILE A 256 5.10 5.88 26.24
C ILE A 256 4.39 7.24 26.18
N SER A 257 5.09 8.34 26.50
CA SER A 257 4.52 9.68 26.42
C SER A 257 4.07 10.05 25.01
N PHE A 258 4.83 9.66 23.98
CA PHE A 258 4.45 9.88 22.59
C PHE A 258 3.20 9.08 22.22
N CYS A 259 3.13 7.79 22.57
CA CYS A 259 1.96 6.95 22.34
C CYS A 259 0.72 7.48 23.05
N GLU A 260 0.85 7.94 24.30
CA GLU A 260 -0.24 8.60 25.02
C GLU A 260 -0.71 9.88 24.32
N ALA A 261 0.22 10.71 23.85
CA ALA A 261 -0.11 11.94 23.12
C ALA A 261 -0.85 11.61 21.82
N VAL A 262 -0.36 10.65 21.04
CA VAL A 262 -1.01 10.19 19.80
C VAL A 262 -2.43 9.69 20.09
N GLN A 263 -2.61 8.82 21.11
CA GLN A 263 -3.93 8.30 21.47
C GLN A 263 -4.89 9.42 21.87
N ARG A 264 -4.44 10.41 22.66
CA ARG A 264 -5.26 11.57 23.04
C ARG A 264 -5.66 12.44 21.84
N SER A 265 -4.84 12.45 20.79
CA SER A 265 -5.13 13.15 19.53
C SER A 265 -5.99 12.33 18.57
N CYS A 266 -6.27 11.05 18.85
CA CYS A 266 -7.13 10.24 17.99
C CYS A 266 -8.61 10.69 18.07
N PRO A 267 -9.35 10.68 16.94
CA PRO A 267 -10.75 11.12 16.94
C PRO A 267 -11.69 10.17 17.70
N ILE A 268 -11.30 8.90 17.88
CA ILE A 268 -12.09 7.88 18.57
C ILE A 268 -11.23 7.26 19.67
N GLY A 269 -11.79 7.11 20.87
CA GLY A 269 -11.10 6.52 22.02
C GLY A 269 -10.01 7.41 22.63
N SER A 270 -10.03 8.73 22.40
CA SER A 270 -9.01 9.67 22.93
C SER A 270 -8.89 9.70 24.45
N TYR A 271 -9.94 9.32 25.16
CA TYR A 271 -9.95 9.21 26.61
C TYR A 271 -9.28 7.92 27.14
N ILE A 272 -8.96 6.97 26.26
CA ILE A 272 -8.31 5.71 26.63
C ILE A 272 -6.81 5.98 26.76
N LYS A 273 -6.24 5.64 27.92
CA LYS A 273 -4.80 5.75 28.15
C LYS A 273 -4.11 4.45 27.73
N PRO A 274 -3.21 4.46 26.74
CA PRO A 274 -2.42 3.27 26.40
C PRO A 274 -1.45 2.96 27.55
N THR A 275 -1.27 1.67 27.82
CA THR A 275 -0.31 1.18 28.82
C THR A 275 0.49 0.04 28.19
N ALA A 276 1.77 -0.04 28.53
CA ALA A 276 2.63 -1.13 28.06
C ALA A 276 2.10 -2.46 28.61
N GLY A 277 1.98 -3.46 27.72
CA GLY A 277 1.42 -4.75 28.08
C GLY A 277 2.20 -5.91 27.49
N VAL A 278 2.09 -7.08 28.12
CA VAL A 278 2.63 -8.32 27.56
C VAL A 278 1.67 -8.82 26.48
N THR A 279 2.21 -9.03 25.28
CA THR A 279 1.47 -9.61 24.16
C THR A 279 2.03 -10.99 23.84
N THR A 280 1.17 -12.01 23.78
CA THR A 280 1.56 -13.38 23.47
C THR A 280 2.37 -13.44 22.16
N GLY A 281 3.53 -14.10 22.22
CA GLY A 281 4.43 -14.25 21.07
C GLY A 281 5.47 -13.12 20.90
N TYR A 282 5.39 -12.06 21.70
CA TYR A 282 6.43 -11.02 21.75
C TYR A 282 7.33 -11.24 22.97
N ALA A 283 8.64 -11.07 22.77
CA ALA A 283 9.64 -11.19 23.83
C ALA A 283 9.68 -9.97 24.77
N SER A 284 9.10 -8.84 24.34
CA SER A 284 9.03 -7.60 25.09
C SER A 284 7.58 -7.12 25.21
N GLU A 285 7.35 -6.21 26.15
CA GLU A 285 6.11 -5.43 26.18
C GLU A 285 5.90 -4.64 24.89
N VAL A 286 4.64 -4.41 24.55
CA VAL A 286 4.17 -3.62 23.39
C VAL A 286 3.24 -2.52 23.88
#